data_AF-A0A967HNE1-F1
#
_entry.id   AF-A0A967HNE1-F1
#
_cell.length_a   1.000
_cell.length_b   1.000
_cell.length_c   1.000
_cell.angle_alpha   90.00
_cell.angle_beta   90.00
_cell.angle_gamma   90.00
#
_symmetry.space_group_name_H-M   'P 1'
#
loop_
_entity.id
_entity.type
_entity.pdbx_description
1 polymer ?
#
loop_
_entity_poly.entity_id
_entity_poly.type
_entity_poly.pdbx_seq_one_letter_code
_entity_poly.pdbx_strand_id
1 'polypeptide(L)'
;MNRGRGLVLALAAAVVTACASGGGAGAGAPDAETGNRPRDNSHTNSAGVHLMQAGLSEGQEADAHFQAAMQDAMNAIQEDSTNPKAYLVAGQAAIGL
;
A
#
# COMPACT_ATOMS: atom_id res chain seq x y z
N MET A 1 -28.59 -48.20 2.70
CA MET A 1 -27.19 -47.93 3.11
C MET A 1 -26.61 -47.04 2.01
N ASN A 2 -26.23 -45.77 2.17
CA ASN A 2 -25.71 -45.02 3.31
C ASN A 2 -26.34 -43.61 3.38
N ARG A 3 -26.80 -43.26 4.58
CA ARG A 3 -27.17 -41.91 5.01
C ARG A 3 -25.92 -41.31 5.65
N GLY A 4 -25.55 -40.07 5.32
CA GLY A 4 -24.45 -39.43 6.04
C GLY A 4 -23.76 -38.29 5.30
N ARG A 5 -24.51 -37.23 4.96
CA ARG A 5 -23.96 -35.90 4.73
C ARG A 5 -24.87 -34.87 5.37
N GLY A 6 -24.91 -34.93 6.70
CA GLY A 6 -25.56 -33.94 7.54
C GLY A 6 -24.51 -33.19 8.36
N LEU A 7 -24.79 -31.90 8.56
CA LEU A 7 -24.17 -30.99 9.53
C LEU A 7 -22.67 -30.71 9.35
N VAL A 8 -22.35 -29.64 8.61
CA VAL A 8 -21.65 -28.45 9.13
C VAL A 8 -21.94 -27.36 8.08
N LEU A 9 -22.71 -26.30 8.33
CA LEU A 9 -22.18 -24.99 8.69
C LEU A 9 -23.34 -24.02 9.02
N ALA A 10 -24.18 -24.38 10.00
CA ALA A 10 -25.18 -23.46 10.55
C ALA A 10 -24.51 -22.48 11.53
N LEU A 11 -23.70 -21.55 11.02
CA LEU A 11 -23.07 -20.48 11.81
C LEU A 11 -23.32 -19.10 11.17
N ALA A 12 -24.57 -18.83 10.81
CA ALA A 12 -25.00 -17.56 10.21
C ALA A 12 -26.05 -16.82 11.07
N ALA A 13 -26.00 -16.98 12.39
CA ALA A 13 -27.01 -16.44 13.30
C ALA A 13 -26.40 -15.87 14.58
N ALA A 14 -25.70 -14.74 14.45
CA ALA A 14 -25.43 -13.73 15.47
C ALA A 14 -24.45 -12.78 14.77
N VAL A 15 -24.77 -11.54 14.40
CA VAL A 15 -25.11 -10.47 15.31
C VAL A 15 -25.84 -9.42 14.46
N VAL A 16 -27.16 -9.32 14.60
CA VAL A 16 -27.87 -8.10 14.24
C VAL A 16 -28.63 -7.66 15.48
N THR A 17 -28.45 -6.38 15.80
CA THR A 17 -29.24 -5.55 16.73
C THR A 17 -28.97 -5.65 18.24
N ALA A 18 -28.07 -4.79 18.70
CA ALA A 18 -28.30 -3.84 19.80
C ALA A 18 -27.12 -2.84 19.81
N CYS A 19 -27.21 -1.56 20.11
CA CYS A 19 -28.28 -0.58 20.23
C CYS A 19 -27.55 0.72 20.61
N ALA A 20 -28.05 1.87 20.16
CA ALA A 20 -28.00 3.15 20.87
C ALA A 20 -26.65 3.72 21.38
N SER A 21 -26.32 4.90 20.86
CA SER A 21 -25.89 6.09 21.63
C SER A 21 -25.38 5.86 23.06
N GLY A 22 -24.10 6.10 23.29
CA GLY A 22 -23.55 6.18 24.64
C GLY A 22 -22.04 6.09 24.60
N GLY A 23 -21.36 7.10 25.15
CA GLY A 23 -19.91 7.20 25.16
C GLY A 23 -19.22 5.97 25.74
N GLY A 24 -17.98 5.75 25.32
CA GLY A 24 -17.16 4.67 25.83
C GLY A 24 -15.79 4.66 25.19
N ALA A 25 -14.82 5.19 25.92
CA ALA A 25 -13.40 5.13 25.64
C ALA A 25 -12.96 3.73 25.19
N GLY A 26 -12.48 3.62 23.95
CA GLY A 26 -11.69 2.50 23.48
C GLY A 26 -10.23 2.75 23.80
N ALA A 27 -9.83 2.39 25.02
CA ALA A 27 -8.44 2.33 25.45
C ALA A 27 -7.68 1.31 24.60
N GLY A 28 -6.56 1.75 24.02
CA GLY A 28 -5.40 0.91 23.68
C GLY A 28 -5.58 -0.08 22.53
N ALA A 29 -5.65 0.42 21.30
CA ALA A 29 -5.14 -0.36 20.17
C ALA A 29 -3.60 -0.34 20.23
N PRO A 30 -2.91 -1.45 19.94
CA PRO A 30 -1.51 -1.66 20.33
C PRO A 30 -0.58 -0.64 19.66
N ASP A 31 0.10 0.15 20.48
CA ASP A 31 1.27 0.91 20.07
C ASP A 31 2.45 -0.03 19.83
N ALA A 32 3.20 0.27 18.76
CA ALA A 32 4.63 0.01 18.62
C ALA A 32 5.13 -1.41 18.25
N GLU A 33 4.72 -1.97 17.11
CA GLU A 33 5.59 -2.74 16.18
C GLU A 33 5.10 -2.69 14.71
N THR A 34 4.19 -1.77 14.39
CA THR A 34 3.55 -1.70 13.07
C THR A 34 4.47 -0.92 12.14
N GLY A 35 5.17 -1.60 11.23
CA GLY A 35 5.97 -0.96 10.19
C GLY A 35 5.23 0.21 9.53
N ASN A 36 5.94 1.28 9.20
CA ASN A 36 5.34 2.47 8.61
C ASN A 36 4.54 2.08 7.37
N ARG A 37 3.26 2.42 7.36
CA ARG A 37 2.44 2.20 6.15
C ARG A 37 3.01 3.06 5.02
N PRO A 38 3.13 2.51 3.80
CA PRO A 38 3.47 3.30 2.61
C PRO A 38 2.57 4.53 2.53
N ARG A 39 3.18 5.70 2.37
CA ARG A 39 2.45 6.98 2.24
C ARG A 39 2.66 7.55 0.86
N ASP A 40 1.61 8.16 0.35
CA ASP A 40 1.64 8.89 -0.91
C ASP A 40 1.91 10.36 -0.61
N ASN A 41 2.98 10.88 -1.20
CA ASN A 41 3.29 12.31 -1.26
C ASN A 41 3.40 12.73 -2.73
N SER A 42 3.55 14.04 -2.99
CA SER A 42 3.68 14.58 -4.35
C SER A 42 4.76 13.85 -5.15
N HIS A 43 5.92 13.62 -4.53
CA HIS A 43 7.08 12.98 -5.14
C HIS A 43 6.89 11.48 -5.43
N THR A 44 6.33 10.69 -4.51
CA THR A 44 6.04 9.26 -4.78
C THR A 44 4.94 9.08 -5.83
N ASN A 45 4.02 10.04 -5.93
CA ASN A 45 2.99 10.04 -6.97
C ASN A 45 3.58 10.41 -8.34
N SER A 46 4.40 11.47 -8.44
CA SER A 46 5.04 11.85 -9.70
C SER A 46 6.03 10.79 -10.18
N ALA A 47 6.82 10.20 -9.27
CA ALA A 47 7.70 9.09 -9.60
C ALA A 47 6.93 7.87 -10.12
N GLY A 48 5.77 7.55 -9.54
CA GLY A 48 4.90 6.49 -10.05
C GLY A 48 4.36 6.76 -11.46
N VAL A 49 4.01 8.02 -11.76
CA VAL A 49 3.60 8.44 -13.11
C VAL A 49 4.76 8.29 -14.09
N HIS A 50 5.97 8.68 -13.72
CA HIS A 50 7.16 8.51 -14.56
C HIS A 50 7.51 7.03 -14.79
N LEU A 51 7.39 6.17 -13.79
CA LEU A 51 7.53 4.72 -14.00
C LEU A 51 6.50 4.16 -14.98
N MET A 52 5.25 4.62 -14.88
CA MET A 52 4.21 4.22 -15.83
C MET A 52 4.56 4.68 -17.25
N GLN A 53 4.98 5.93 -17.42
CA GLN A 53 5.40 6.46 -18.73
C GLN A 53 6.61 5.71 -19.28
N ALA A 54 7.61 5.41 -18.45
CA ALA A 54 8.77 4.61 -18.83
C ALA A 54 8.37 3.23 -19.36
N GLY A 55 7.38 2.58 -18.74
CA GLY A 55 6.86 1.28 -19.20
C GLY A 55 6.02 1.34 -20.48
N LEU A 56 5.64 2.54 -20.93
CA LEU A 56 4.91 2.77 -22.18
C LEU A 56 5.82 3.31 -23.31
N SER A 57 7.03 3.74 -22.97
CA SER A 57 8.03 4.29 -23.88
C SER A 57 9.14 3.25 -24.15
N GLU A 58 9.98 3.49 -25.16
CA GLU A 58 11.10 2.62 -25.49
C GLU A 58 12.40 3.43 -25.69
N GLY A 59 13.54 2.76 -25.47
CA GLY A 59 14.87 3.36 -25.67
C GLY A 59 15.12 4.58 -24.78
N GLN A 60 15.74 5.62 -25.35
CA GLN A 60 16.18 6.81 -24.59
C GLN A 60 15.04 7.57 -23.89
N GLU A 61 13.82 7.48 -24.39
CA GLU A 61 12.66 8.12 -23.76
C GLU A 61 12.26 7.38 -22.47
N ALA A 62 12.31 6.04 -22.47
CA ALA A 62 12.13 5.25 -21.27
C ALA A 62 13.21 5.57 -20.22
N ASP A 63 14.48 5.66 -20.64
CA ASP A 63 15.60 6.00 -19.76
C ASP A 63 15.39 7.36 -19.08
N ALA A 64 14.94 8.38 -19.83
CA ALA A 64 14.66 9.70 -19.28
C ALA A 64 13.54 9.66 -18.22
N HIS A 65 12.50 8.86 -18.44
CA HIS A 65 11.44 8.68 -17.46
C HIS A 65 11.92 7.90 -16.22
N PHE A 66 12.75 6.87 -16.37
CA PHE A 66 13.35 6.19 -15.23
C PHE A 66 14.26 7.10 -14.41
N GLN A 67 15.06 7.95 -15.06
CA GLN A 67 15.89 8.95 -14.36
C GLN A 67 15.02 9.96 -13.59
N ALA A 68 13.94 10.45 -14.20
CA ALA A 68 13.00 11.35 -13.54
C ALA A 68 12.31 10.67 -12.33
N ALA A 69 11.85 9.43 -12.51
CA ALA A 69 11.28 8.63 -11.42
C ALA A 69 12.26 8.43 -10.26
N MET A 70 13.53 8.16 -10.57
CA MET A 70 14.57 7.98 -9.56
C MET A 70 14.84 9.28 -8.80
N GLN A 71 14.90 10.43 -9.49
CA GLN A 71 15.09 11.73 -8.85
C GLN A 71 13.93 12.08 -7.91
N ASP A 72 12.69 11.86 -8.33
CA ASP A 72 11.53 12.10 -7.48
C ASP A 72 11.46 11.14 -6.30
N ALA A 73 11.81 9.87 -6.49
CA ALA A 73 11.90 8.91 -5.38
C ALA A 73 12.97 9.34 -4.36
N MET A 74 14.11 9.86 -4.81
CA MET A 74 15.15 10.41 -3.93
C MET A 74 14.67 11.65 -3.17
N ASN A 75 13.91 12.54 -3.82
CA ASN A 75 13.29 13.69 -3.16
C ASN A 75 12.27 13.23 -2.09
N ALA A 76 11.47 12.20 -2.38
CA ALA A 76 10.55 11.62 -1.40
C ALA A 76 11.27 11.01 -0.19
N ILE A 77 12.42 10.35 -0.40
CA ILE A 77 13.25 9.82 0.70
C ILE A 77 13.83 10.95 1.55
N GLN A 78 14.23 12.06 0.94
CA GLN A 78 14.73 13.22 1.68
C GLN A 78 13.64 13.88 2.53
N GLU A 79 12.42 13.97 2.01
CA GLU A 79 11.28 14.54 2.72
C GLU A 79 10.76 13.61 3.84
N ASP A 80 10.62 12.32 3.56
CA ASP A 80 10.23 11.28 4.52
C ASP A 80 11.11 10.04 4.33
N SER A 81 12.22 10.02 5.08
CA SER A 81 13.20 8.93 5.05
C SER A 81 12.66 7.61 5.60
N THR A 82 11.47 7.63 6.20
CA THR A 82 10.82 6.46 6.78
C THR A 82 9.70 5.90 5.91
N ASN A 83 9.46 6.50 4.74
CA ASN A 83 8.43 6.06 3.81
C ASN A 83 8.93 4.88 2.95
N PRO A 84 8.42 3.64 3.16
CA PRO A 84 8.87 2.48 2.39
C PRO A 84 8.49 2.58 0.91
N LYS A 85 7.46 3.37 0.55
CA LYS A 85 7.06 3.55 -0.85
C LYS A 85 8.16 4.22 -1.67
N ALA A 86 8.83 5.20 -1.09
CA ALA A 86 9.87 5.96 -1.78
C ALA A 86 11.06 5.05 -2.17
N TYR A 87 11.49 4.17 -1.27
CA TYR A 87 12.53 3.18 -1.56
C TYR A 87 12.09 2.12 -2.59
N LEU A 88 10.83 1.68 -2.52
CA LEU A 88 10.29 0.74 -3.50
C LEU A 88 10.32 1.35 -4.91
N VAL A 89 9.85 2.58 -5.05
CA VAL A 89 9.83 3.30 -6.33
C VAL A 89 11.25 3.58 -6.82
N ALA A 90 12.18 3.96 -5.94
CA ALA A 90 13.59 4.12 -6.28
C ALA A 90 14.20 2.81 -6.81
N GLY A 91 13.88 1.68 -6.19
CA GLY A 91 14.30 0.36 -6.65
C GLY A 91 13.73 0.00 -8.02
N GLN A 92 12.44 0.27 -8.26
CA GLN A 92 11.82 0.06 -9.57
C GLN A 92 12.46 0.91 -10.66
N ALA A 93 12.75 2.19 -10.36
CA ALA A 93 13.42 3.08 -11.29
C ALA A 93 14.85 2.61 -11.60
N ALA A 94 15.59 2.16 -10.59
CA ALA A 94 16.96 1.65 -10.74
C ALA A 94 17.04 0.33 -11.53
N ILE A 95 15.99 -0.49 -11.54
CA ILE A 95 15.91 -1.72 -12.35
C ILE A 95 15.63 -1.38 -13.83
N GLY A 96 14.92 -0.27 -14.08
CA GLY A 96 14.56 0.16 -15.43
C GLY A 96 15.66 0.90 -16.18
N LEU A 97 16.65 1.45 -15.47
CA LEU A 97 17.89 2.01 -16.04
C LEU A 97 18.87 0.90 -16.46
#